data_AF-A0AAW2RK15-F1
#
_entry.id   AF-A0AAW2RK15-F1
#
_cell.length_a   1.000
_cell.length_b   1.000
_cell.length_c   1.000
_cell.angle_alpha   90.00
_cell.angle_beta   90.00
_cell.angle_gamma   90.00
#
_symmetry.space_group_name_H-M   'P 1'
#
loop_
_entity.id
_entity.type
_entity.pdbx_description
1 polymer ?
#
loop_
_entity_poly.entity_id
_entity_poly.type
_entity_poly.pdbx_seq_one_letter_code
_entity_poly.pdbx_strand_id
1 'polypeptide(L)'
;MLENQIPLFVPRKLLELLFSSSEKADETLLRMLIGFCEELSPFRMAGEDLSNIYQVRDCAHLLDVLYRFCVPKLEGFSYMDSESVEEAVQVKEECCRDERCAASDDRDEERLQKMIVRLPWTILSNLPMLKVTKQLLENFFNSLDENEESSKGGSTKNSITHKPPLLEEIKIPSVTELAKAGVRFEPTEGGICTITFDNKNIVLYLPTISLDVNSEVVLRNLVAYEACSASGPLVLARYTELMNGIIDTEEDAKFLCERGIIRNHLKSDEEVADLWNGMSKSIRLTKVAFLDKVIEDVNKYHSGMWKVKCGKYMKKYVFGSWRLLTFLAAILMLLFMALQAFCSVYNCARLVPIKNLD
;
A
#
# COMPACT_ATOMS: atom_id res chain seq x y z
N MET A 1 -18.52 6.01 -21.06
CA MET A 1 -19.76 5.96 -21.86
C MET A 1 -20.65 4.87 -21.27
N LEU A 2 -21.78 5.26 -20.66
CA LEU A 2 -22.82 4.37 -20.11
C LEU A 2 -23.74 3.83 -21.23
N GLU A 3 -23.17 3.40 -22.35
CA GLU A 3 -23.88 3.44 -23.64
C GLU A 3 -24.99 2.39 -23.82
N ASN A 4 -25.10 1.36 -22.98
CA ASN A 4 -26.11 0.32 -23.14
C ASN A 4 -26.76 -0.11 -21.81
N GLN A 5 -27.51 0.79 -21.19
CA GLN A 5 -28.43 0.43 -20.11
C GLN A 5 -29.69 -0.22 -20.70
N ILE A 6 -29.64 -1.53 -20.94
CA ILE A 6 -30.84 -2.28 -21.35
C ILE A 6 -31.79 -2.36 -20.15
N PRO A 7 -32.98 -1.73 -20.21
CA PRO A 7 -33.92 -1.75 -19.09
C PRO A 7 -34.47 -3.15 -18.88
N LEU A 8 -34.59 -3.59 -17.63
CA LEU A 8 -35.04 -4.95 -17.30
C LEU A 8 -36.49 -5.23 -17.69
N PHE A 9 -37.31 -4.19 -17.84
CA PHE A 9 -38.69 -4.36 -18.30
C PHE A 9 -38.77 -4.90 -19.74
N VAL A 10 -37.75 -4.66 -20.58
CA VAL A 10 -37.71 -5.12 -21.97
C VAL A 10 -37.63 -6.65 -22.06
N PRO A 11 -36.59 -7.32 -21.49
CA PRO A 11 -36.54 -8.79 -21.50
C PRO A 11 -37.70 -9.39 -20.71
N ARG A 12 -38.16 -8.76 -19.62
CA ARG A 12 -39.34 -9.22 -18.89
C ARG A 12 -40.59 -9.27 -19.77
N LYS A 13 -40.88 -8.18 -20.50
CA LYS A 13 -42.04 -8.11 -21.40
C LYS A 13 -41.93 -9.10 -22.56
N LEU A 14 -40.71 -9.29 -23.09
CA LEU A 14 -40.47 -10.30 -24.12
C LEU A 14 -40.78 -11.71 -23.60
N LEU A 15 -40.31 -12.06 -22.40
CA LEU A 15 -40.57 -13.37 -21.79
C LEU A 15 -42.05 -13.56 -21.44
N GLU A 16 -42.75 -12.52 -20.99
CA GLU A 16 -44.21 -12.56 -20.79
C GLU A 16 -44.99 -12.89 -22.08
N LEU A 17 -44.48 -12.50 -23.25
CA LEU A 17 -45.09 -12.85 -24.54
C LEU A 17 -44.80 -14.30 -24.96
N LEU A 18 -43.68 -14.87 -24.49
CA LEU A 18 -43.22 -16.21 -24.83
C LEU A 18 -43.79 -17.28 -23.88
N PHE A 19 -44.16 -16.92 -22.66
CA PHE A 19 -44.67 -17.85 -21.64
C PHE A 19 -46.14 -17.60 -21.32
N SER A 20 -46.89 -18.68 -21.09
CA SER A 20 -48.30 -18.62 -20.70
C SER A 20 -48.54 -18.15 -19.26
N SER A 21 -47.48 -18.04 -18.44
CA SER A 21 -47.55 -17.59 -17.04
C SER A 21 -46.46 -16.56 -16.74
N SER A 22 -46.85 -15.48 -16.08
CA SER A 22 -45.95 -14.42 -15.61
C SER A 22 -44.91 -14.93 -14.60
N GLU A 23 -45.27 -15.89 -13.77
CA GLU A 23 -44.35 -16.49 -12.79
C GLU A 23 -43.21 -17.25 -13.48
N LYS A 24 -43.53 -18.00 -14.54
CA LYS A 24 -42.54 -18.74 -15.33
C LYS A 24 -41.61 -17.80 -16.12
N ALA A 25 -42.14 -16.66 -16.58
CA ALA A 25 -41.34 -15.62 -17.23
C ALA A 25 -40.35 -14.99 -16.24
N ASP A 26 -40.79 -14.65 -15.03
CA ASP A 26 -39.93 -14.08 -13.98
C ASP A 26 -38.85 -15.08 -13.52
N GLU A 27 -39.18 -16.36 -13.35
CA GLU A 27 -38.22 -17.41 -13.00
C GLU A 27 -37.17 -17.63 -14.10
N THR A 28 -37.60 -17.60 -15.36
CA THR A 28 -36.68 -17.70 -16.51
C THR A 28 -35.78 -16.48 -16.61
N LEU A 29 -36.33 -15.28 -16.40
CA LEU A 29 -35.56 -14.04 -16.37
C LEU A 29 -34.49 -14.09 -15.29
N LEU A 30 -34.83 -14.54 -14.08
CA LEU A 30 -33.87 -14.68 -12.98
C LEU A 30 -32.71 -15.60 -13.37
N ARG A 31 -32.97 -16.78 -13.95
CA ARG A 31 -31.91 -17.68 -14.43
C ARG A 31 -31.01 -17.03 -15.50
N MET A 32 -31.60 -16.28 -16.43
CA MET A 32 -30.84 -15.54 -17.45
C MET A 32 -29.96 -14.46 -16.82
N LEU A 33 -30.46 -13.74 -15.81
CA LEU A 33 -29.70 -12.71 -15.11
C LEU A 33 -28.56 -13.29 -14.27
N ILE A 34 -28.79 -14.46 -13.65
CA ILE A 34 -27.74 -15.20 -12.94
C ILE A 34 -26.62 -15.56 -13.92
N GLY A 35 -26.95 -16.21 -15.04
CA GLY A 35 -25.94 -16.57 -16.06
C GLY A 35 -25.23 -15.35 -16.64
N PHE A 36 -25.94 -14.24 -16.83
CA PHE A 36 -25.34 -12.97 -17.24
C PHE A 36 -24.33 -12.44 -16.21
N CYS A 37 -24.63 -12.52 -14.92
CA CYS A 37 -23.71 -12.10 -13.86
C CYS A 37 -22.53 -13.06 -13.72
N GLU A 38 -22.74 -14.37 -13.84
CA GLU A 38 -21.66 -15.37 -13.80
C GLU A 38 -20.67 -15.19 -14.95
N GLU A 39 -21.16 -14.80 -16.14
CA GLU A 39 -20.31 -14.60 -17.32
C GLU A 39 -19.57 -13.26 -17.29
N LEU A 40 -20.23 -12.17 -16.86
CA LEU A 40 -19.65 -10.82 -16.96
C LEU A 40 -19.10 -10.28 -15.65
N SER A 41 -19.41 -10.88 -14.50
CA SER A 41 -18.87 -10.39 -13.24
C SER A 41 -17.37 -10.68 -13.18
N PRO A 42 -16.56 -9.69 -12.80
CA PRO A 42 -15.16 -9.94 -12.52
C PRO A 42 -14.97 -10.81 -11.26
N PHE A 43 -15.95 -10.85 -10.33
CA PHE A 43 -15.82 -11.54 -9.05
C PHE A 43 -16.42 -12.94 -9.08
N ARG A 44 -15.77 -13.87 -8.39
CA ARG A 44 -16.30 -15.22 -8.18
C ARG A 44 -17.24 -15.24 -6.96
N MET A 45 -18.53 -15.43 -7.20
CA MET A 45 -19.52 -15.68 -6.14
C MET A 45 -20.02 -17.12 -6.19
N ALA A 46 -20.37 -17.68 -5.02
CA ALA A 46 -21.03 -18.97 -4.93
C ALA A 46 -22.51 -18.84 -5.32
N GLY A 47 -23.01 -19.76 -6.15
CA GLY A 47 -24.37 -19.75 -6.71
C GLY A 47 -25.52 -19.70 -5.69
N GLU A 48 -25.26 -20.07 -4.43
CA GLU A 48 -26.26 -20.18 -3.37
C GLU A 48 -26.66 -18.82 -2.75
N ASP A 49 -25.76 -17.80 -2.82
CA ASP A 49 -26.05 -16.46 -2.29
C ASP A 49 -26.96 -15.62 -3.21
N LEU A 50 -27.06 -15.98 -4.49
CA LEU A 50 -27.82 -15.19 -5.49
C LEU A 50 -29.33 -15.20 -5.26
N SER A 51 -29.88 -16.31 -4.75
CA SER A 51 -31.33 -16.51 -4.65
C SER A 51 -31.98 -15.63 -3.57
N ASN A 52 -31.20 -15.21 -2.56
CA ASN A 52 -31.68 -14.39 -1.45
C ASN A 52 -31.43 -12.88 -1.65
N ILE A 53 -30.52 -12.50 -2.55
CA ILE A 53 -30.10 -11.11 -2.75
C ILE A 53 -30.97 -10.39 -3.79
N TYR A 54 -31.52 -11.10 -4.77
CA TYR A 54 -32.22 -10.49 -5.91
C TYR A 54 -33.74 -10.54 -5.82
N GLN A 55 -34.34 -9.46 -5.33
CA GLN A 55 -35.62 -9.05 -5.88
C GLN A 55 -35.33 -8.38 -7.23
N VAL A 56 -35.43 -9.14 -8.33
CA VAL A 56 -35.27 -8.65 -9.73
C VAL A 56 -36.10 -7.38 -9.99
N ARG A 57 -37.16 -7.17 -9.21
CA ARG A 57 -38.08 -6.03 -9.26
C ARG A 57 -37.43 -4.70 -8.88
N ASP A 58 -36.34 -4.70 -8.12
CA ASP A 58 -35.71 -3.47 -7.61
C ASP A 58 -34.64 -2.92 -8.58
N CYS A 59 -34.27 -3.69 -9.60
CA CYS A 59 -33.26 -3.30 -10.58
C CYS A 59 -33.88 -2.61 -11.80
N ALA A 60 -33.28 -1.49 -12.22
CA ALA A 60 -33.79 -0.72 -13.36
C ALA A 60 -33.32 -1.29 -14.72
N HIS A 61 -32.05 -1.69 -14.80
CA HIS A 61 -31.40 -2.13 -16.04
C HIS A 61 -30.29 -3.15 -15.75
N LEU A 62 -29.80 -3.85 -16.78
CA LEU A 62 -28.79 -4.92 -16.63
C LEU A 62 -27.50 -4.48 -15.90
N LEU A 63 -27.03 -3.25 -16.16
CA LEU A 63 -25.84 -2.74 -15.49
C LEU A 63 -26.04 -2.53 -13.96
N ASP A 64 -27.27 -2.22 -13.53
CA ASP A 64 -27.63 -2.09 -12.10
C ASP A 64 -27.65 -3.47 -11.44
N VAL A 65 -28.15 -4.50 -12.15
CA VAL A 65 -28.05 -5.90 -11.72
C VAL A 65 -26.60 -6.31 -11.51
N LEU A 66 -25.74 -6.06 -12.50
CA LEU A 66 -24.32 -6.42 -12.43
C LEU A 66 -23.57 -5.64 -11.35
N TYR A 67 -23.89 -4.37 -11.15
CA TYR A 67 -23.30 -3.57 -10.08
C TYR A 67 -23.69 -4.11 -8.70
N ARG A 68 -24.98 -4.38 -8.46
CA ARG A 68 -25.45 -4.98 -7.19
C ARG A 68 -24.92 -6.38 -6.96
N PHE A 69 -24.56 -7.08 -8.05
CA PHE A 69 -23.88 -8.37 -7.96
C PHE A 69 -22.50 -8.20 -7.36
N CYS A 70 -21.73 -7.26 -7.89
CA CYS A 70 -20.35 -7.02 -7.46
C CYS A 70 -20.28 -6.34 -6.07
N VAL A 71 -21.26 -5.48 -5.77
CA VAL A 71 -21.35 -4.66 -4.56
C VAL A 71 -22.72 -4.89 -3.89
N PRO A 72 -22.91 -6.01 -3.18
CA PRO A 72 -24.15 -6.25 -2.45
C PRO A 72 -24.35 -5.21 -1.35
N LYS A 73 -25.61 -4.81 -1.12
CA LYS A 73 -25.96 -3.88 -0.04
C LYS A 73 -25.62 -4.50 1.30
N LEU A 74 -24.62 -3.97 1.99
CA LEU A 74 -24.34 -4.30 3.38
C LEU A 74 -25.20 -3.42 4.29
N GLU A 75 -26.17 -4.03 4.96
CA GLU A 75 -26.76 -3.47 6.17
C GLU A 75 -25.70 -3.55 7.29
N GLY A 76 -25.21 -2.41 7.79
CA GLY A 76 -24.36 -2.37 8.99
C GLY A 76 -23.07 -1.57 8.91
N PHE A 77 -22.64 -1.08 7.74
CA PHE A 77 -21.59 -0.07 7.68
C PHE A 77 -22.22 1.32 7.80
N SER A 78 -21.92 2.03 8.89
CA SER A 78 -22.37 3.41 9.07
C SER A 78 -21.69 4.30 8.03
N TYR A 79 -22.44 4.70 7.02
CA TYR A 79 -22.01 5.68 6.03
C TYR A 79 -21.93 7.05 6.73
N MET A 80 -20.74 7.66 6.75
CA MET A 80 -20.63 9.09 7.03
C MET A 80 -20.91 9.81 5.70
N ASP A 81 -21.90 10.70 5.70
CA ASP A 81 -22.36 11.41 4.51
C ASP A 81 -21.22 12.21 3.84
N SER A 82 -21.22 12.14 2.51
CA SER A 82 -20.30 12.81 1.60
C SER A 82 -20.35 14.35 1.63
N GLU A 83 -21.31 14.95 2.35
CA GLU A 83 -21.38 16.41 2.54
C GLU A 83 -20.37 16.93 3.59
N SER A 84 -19.79 16.07 4.42
CA SER A 84 -18.77 16.46 5.40
C SER A 84 -17.33 16.59 4.83
N VAL A 85 -17.16 16.37 3.52
CA VAL A 85 -15.83 16.35 2.88
C VAL A 85 -15.21 17.75 2.78
N GLU A 86 -16.00 18.82 2.80
CA GLU A 86 -15.46 20.19 2.79
C GLU A 86 -14.95 20.63 4.18
N GLU A 87 -15.56 20.17 5.28
CA GLU A 87 -15.08 20.46 6.65
C GLU A 87 -13.87 19.58 7.06
N ALA A 88 -13.76 18.35 6.55
CA ALA A 88 -12.62 17.47 6.86
C ALA A 88 -11.29 17.92 6.21
N VAL A 89 -11.33 18.84 5.25
CA VAL A 89 -10.12 19.46 4.68
C VAL A 89 -9.54 20.51 5.63
N GLN A 90 -10.35 21.13 6.49
CA GLN A 90 -9.87 22.09 7.49
C GLN A 90 -9.42 21.44 8.81
N VAL A 91 -9.93 20.27 9.19
CA VAL A 91 -9.50 19.56 10.42
C VAL A 91 -8.12 18.88 10.27
N LYS A 92 -7.58 18.79 9.03
CA LYS A 92 -6.27 18.17 8.77
C LYS A 92 -5.07 19.00 9.26
N GLU A 93 -5.27 20.24 9.71
CA GLU A 93 -4.23 21.03 10.36
C GLU A 93 -4.19 20.90 11.90
N GLU A 94 -5.17 20.26 12.54
CA GLU A 94 -5.22 20.20 14.01
C GLU A 94 -5.14 18.79 14.63
N CYS A 95 -5.38 17.71 13.86
CA CYS A 95 -5.23 16.33 14.35
C CYS A 95 -3.82 15.73 14.11
N CYS A 96 -2.78 16.53 14.33
CA CYS A 96 -1.41 16.06 14.54
C CYS A 96 -0.98 16.42 15.97
N ARG A 97 -1.72 15.95 16.97
CA ARG A 97 -1.30 16.08 18.37
C ARG A 97 -1.84 14.96 19.25
N ASP A 98 -1.60 13.72 18.84
CA ASP A 98 -1.73 12.58 19.76
C ASP A 98 -0.34 12.25 20.31
N GLU A 99 0.01 12.90 21.44
CA GLU A 99 1.30 12.82 22.14
C GLU A 99 1.69 11.38 22.56
N ARG A 100 0.78 10.42 22.46
CA ARG A 100 1.04 9.00 22.77
C ARG A 100 1.77 8.24 21.66
N CYS A 101 1.64 8.62 20.39
CA CYS A 101 2.37 7.98 19.30
C CYS A 101 3.81 8.52 19.16
N ALA A 102 4.02 9.81 19.44
CA ALA A 102 5.34 10.43 19.44
C ALA A 102 6.25 9.83 20.54
N ALA A 103 5.69 9.58 21.73
CA ALA A 103 6.45 9.04 22.86
C ALA A 103 6.90 7.57 22.70
N SER A 104 6.27 6.78 21.81
CA SER A 104 6.81 5.47 21.42
C SER A 104 7.82 5.57 20.27
N ASP A 105 7.70 6.56 19.40
CA ASP A 105 8.63 6.80 18.28
C ASP A 105 10.00 7.27 18.79
N ASP A 106 10.05 8.20 19.75
CA ASP A 106 11.31 8.69 20.35
C ASP A 106 12.11 7.59 21.07
N ARG A 107 11.43 6.71 21.82
CA ARG A 107 12.11 5.65 22.59
C ARG A 107 12.71 4.55 21.72
N ASP A 108 12.07 4.23 20.59
CA ASP A 108 12.57 3.22 19.68
C ASP A 108 13.59 3.81 18.68
N GLU A 109 13.51 5.12 18.38
CA GLU A 109 14.54 5.88 17.66
C GLU A 109 15.85 5.95 18.46
N GLU A 110 15.78 6.23 19.77
CA GLU A 110 16.95 6.22 20.66
C GLU A 110 17.58 4.82 20.77
N ARG A 111 16.77 3.75 20.72
CA ARG A 111 17.25 2.35 20.69
C ARG A 111 17.93 2.01 19.37
N LEU A 112 17.39 2.47 18.24
CA LEU A 112 17.97 2.23 16.92
C LEU A 112 19.27 3.00 16.75
N GLN A 113 19.34 4.26 17.20
CA GLN A 113 20.59 5.02 17.29
C GLN A 113 21.61 4.28 18.16
N LYS A 114 21.22 3.84 19.37
CA LYS A 114 22.11 3.06 20.25
C LYS A 114 22.57 1.76 19.59
N MET A 115 21.74 1.06 18.80
CA MET A 115 22.16 -0.18 18.12
C MET A 115 23.08 0.08 16.93
N ILE A 116 22.80 1.10 16.11
CA ILE A 116 23.64 1.49 14.97
C ILE A 116 24.97 2.10 15.42
N VAL A 117 25.03 2.79 16.56
CA VAL A 117 26.28 3.27 17.15
C VAL A 117 27.03 2.14 17.87
N ARG A 118 26.32 1.25 18.60
CA ARG A 118 26.96 0.15 19.34
C ARG A 118 27.56 -0.95 18.46
N LEU A 119 26.98 -1.25 17.30
CA LEU A 119 27.46 -2.32 16.42
C LEU A 119 28.86 -2.02 15.82
N PRO A 120 29.10 -0.85 15.19
CA PRO A 120 30.44 -0.41 14.82
C PRO A 120 31.33 -0.22 16.05
N TRP A 121 30.81 0.32 17.16
CA TRP A 121 31.59 0.56 18.38
C TRP A 121 32.12 -0.73 19.03
N THR A 122 31.35 -1.81 19.05
CA THR A 122 31.80 -3.11 19.59
C THR A 122 32.87 -3.75 18.72
N ILE A 123 32.84 -3.51 17.41
CA ILE A 123 33.88 -3.97 16.48
C ILE A 123 35.14 -3.09 16.60
N LEU A 124 34.97 -1.77 16.68
CA LEU A 124 36.04 -0.78 16.76
C LEU A 124 36.77 -0.79 18.11
N SER A 125 36.06 -0.91 19.23
CA SER A 125 36.65 -0.92 20.58
C SER A 125 37.46 -2.19 20.91
N ASN A 126 37.30 -3.25 20.12
CA ASN A 126 38.06 -4.48 20.23
C ASN A 126 39.42 -4.43 19.51
N LEU A 127 39.69 -3.37 18.73
CA LEU A 127 40.99 -3.17 18.10
C LEU A 127 42.01 -2.64 19.13
N PRO A 128 43.20 -3.26 19.27
CA PRO A 128 44.17 -2.92 20.32
C PRO A 128 44.67 -1.46 20.26
N MET A 129 44.64 -0.85 19.07
CA MET A 129 45.10 0.53 18.81
C MET A 129 44.08 1.61 19.26
N LEU A 130 42.78 1.28 19.32
CA LEU A 130 41.68 2.20 19.71
C LEU A 130 41.46 2.28 21.23
N LYS A 131 42.07 1.40 22.02
CA LYS A 131 42.03 1.49 23.50
C LYS A 131 42.73 2.73 24.05
N VAL A 132 43.70 3.28 23.31
CA VAL A 132 44.52 4.43 23.72
C VAL A 132 43.82 5.78 23.42
N THR A 133 42.88 5.83 22.48
CA THR A 133 42.22 7.07 22.03
C THR A 133 40.82 7.28 22.61
N LYS A 134 40.39 6.40 23.53
CA LYS A 134 39.03 6.35 24.09
C LYS A 134 38.54 7.71 24.61
N GLN A 135 39.43 8.48 25.24
CA GLN A 135 39.14 9.76 25.89
C GLN A 135 39.02 10.95 24.91
N LEU A 136 39.74 10.91 23.79
CA LEU A 136 39.69 11.95 22.74
C LEU A 136 38.44 11.83 21.88
N LEU A 137 38.01 10.60 21.62
CA LEU A 137 36.84 10.31 20.79
C LEU A 137 35.53 10.55 21.57
N GLU A 138 35.51 10.30 22.89
CA GLU A 138 34.40 10.65 23.79
C GLU A 138 34.12 12.17 23.77
N ASN A 139 35.17 13.00 23.81
CA ASN A 139 35.03 14.46 23.71
C ASN A 139 34.54 14.92 22.33
N PHE A 140 34.88 14.18 21.27
CA PHE A 140 34.44 14.47 19.91
C PHE A 140 32.95 14.13 19.70
N PHE A 141 32.47 13.04 20.29
CA PHE A 141 31.05 12.66 20.24
C PHE A 141 30.18 13.58 21.08
N ASN A 142 30.65 14.01 22.26
CA ASN A 142 29.92 15.00 23.07
C ASN A 142 29.80 16.36 22.36
N SER A 143 30.69 16.69 21.41
CA SER A 143 30.61 17.93 20.61
C SER A 143 29.58 17.88 19.47
N LEU A 144 29.08 16.69 19.13
CA LEU A 144 28.05 16.51 18.11
C LEU A 144 26.63 16.63 18.69
N ASP A 145 26.47 16.44 20.00
CA ASP A 145 25.18 16.60 20.71
C ASP A 145 24.86 18.07 21.07
N GLU A 146 25.84 18.99 21.01
CA GLU A 146 25.64 20.39 21.43
C GLU A 146 25.26 21.38 20.32
N ASN A 147 25.07 20.95 19.06
CA ASN A 147 24.69 21.84 17.95
C ASN A 147 23.33 21.49 17.34
N GLU A 148 22.27 21.55 18.15
CA GLU A 148 20.92 21.79 17.65
C GLU A 148 20.37 23.09 18.24
N GLU A 149 20.69 24.22 17.61
CA GLU A 149 19.79 25.38 17.58
C GLU A 149 20.14 26.38 16.46
N SER A 150 19.10 26.74 15.68
CA SER A 150 18.99 27.86 14.74
C SER A 150 19.54 27.75 13.30
N SER A 151 18.64 27.81 12.30
CA SER A 151 18.39 29.04 11.52
C SER A 151 17.43 28.81 10.35
N LYS A 152 16.54 29.78 10.16
CA LYS A 152 15.58 29.94 9.05
C LYS A 152 16.27 30.48 7.80
N GLY A 153 15.74 30.09 6.63
CA GLY A 153 15.56 30.99 5.48
C GLY A 153 16.52 30.78 4.29
N GLY A 154 15.96 30.58 3.09
CA GLY A 154 16.73 30.62 1.85
C GLY A 154 16.01 29.99 0.66
N SER A 155 15.46 30.82 -0.23
CA SER A 155 14.51 30.49 -1.29
C SER A 155 15.15 30.25 -2.68
N THR A 156 14.50 29.36 -3.45
CA THR A 156 14.32 29.35 -4.93
C THR A 156 15.49 29.00 -5.88
N LYS A 157 15.31 27.94 -6.69
CA LYS A 157 15.00 28.05 -8.14
C LYS A 157 14.48 26.73 -8.74
N ASN A 158 13.32 26.86 -9.38
CA ASN A 158 12.50 25.83 -10.00
C ASN A 158 13.12 25.32 -11.31
N SER A 159 13.04 24.01 -11.54
CA SER A 159 13.02 23.46 -12.90
C SER A 159 11.56 23.10 -13.21
N ILE A 160 11.00 23.80 -14.18
CA ILE A 160 9.65 23.58 -14.69
C ILE A 160 9.72 22.31 -15.55
N THR A 161 9.21 21.20 -15.01
CA THR A 161 8.73 20.10 -15.83
C THR A 161 7.21 20.13 -15.74
N HIS A 162 6.54 20.27 -16.88
CA HIS A 162 5.09 20.19 -17.00
C HIS A 162 4.64 18.79 -16.58
N LYS A 163 4.35 18.60 -15.29
CA LYS A 163 3.65 17.43 -14.77
C LYS A 163 2.15 17.75 -14.84
N PRO A 164 1.33 16.96 -15.56
CA PRO A 164 -0.13 17.09 -15.48
C PRO A 164 -0.55 16.92 -14.01
N PRO A 165 -1.70 17.48 -13.57
CA PRO A 165 -2.08 17.46 -12.16
C PRO A 165 -2.03 16.01 -11.67
N LEU A 166 -1.13 15.76 -10.72
CA LEU A 166 -0.93 14.44 -10.15
C LEU A 166 -2.25 14.03 -9.50
N LEU A 167 -2.96 13.07 -10.10
CA LEU A 167 -4.01 12.37 -9.40
C LEU A 167 -3.38 11.83 -8.12
N GLU A 168 -4.02 12.13 -6.99
CA GLU A 168 -3.60 11.56 -5.72
C GLU A 168 -3.83 10.05 -5.81
N GLU A 169 -2.76 9.27 -5.85
CA GLU A 169 -2.85 7.81 -5.71
C GLU A 169 -3.00 7.45 -4.23
N ILE A 170 -3.65 6.32 -3.96
CA ILE A 170 -3.68 5.76 -2.61
C ILE A 170 -2.24 5.49 -2.18
N LYS A 171 -1.85 5.99 -1.01
CA LYS A 171 -0.57 5.66 -0.40
C LYS A 171 -0.66 4.26 0.22
N ILE A 172 -0.29 3.24 -0.53
CA ILE A 172 -0.14 1.86 -0.05
C ILE A 172 1.10 1.23 -0.71
N PRO A 173 1.87 0.37 -0.03
CA PRO A 173 3.02 -0.31 -0.65
C PRO A 173 2.55 -1.36 -1.66
N SER A 174 3.37 -1.64 -2.69
CA SER A 174 3.03 -2.64 -3.70
C SER A 174 3.04 -4.07 -3.14
N VAL A 175 2.42 -5.01 -3.85
CA VAL A 175 2.38 -6.45 -3.49
C VAL A 175 3.78 -6.97 -3.20
N THR A 176 4.75 -6.65 -4.05
CA THR A 176 6.14 -7.09 -3.88
C THR A 176 6.77 -6.50 -2.62
N GLU A 177 6.51 -5.22 -2.30
CA GLU A 177 7.00 -4.60 -1.07
C GLU A 177 6.37 -5.24 0.18
N LEU A 178 5.05 -5.46 0.15
CA LEU A 178 4.29 -6.10 1.22
C LEU A 178 4.73 -7.56 1.43
N ALA A 179 4.94 -8.32 0.35
CA ALA A 179 5.43 -9.69 0.42
C ALA A 179 6.85 -9.76 1.01
N LYS A 180 7.75 -8.84 0.61
CA LYS A 180 9.09 -8.69 1.23
C LYS A 180 9.00 -8.31 2.71
N ALA A 181 7.92 -7.64 3.11
CA ALA A 181 7.60 -7.33 4.49
C ALA A 181 6.92 -8.47 5.27
N GLY A 182 6.75 -9.64 4.65
CA GLY A 182 6.16 -10.81 5.28
C GLY A 182 4.63 -10.83 5.26
N VAL A 183 3.98 -9.90 4.55
CA VAL A 183 2.54 -9.97 4.31
C VAL A 183 2.23 -11.15 3.40
N ARG A 184 1.35 -12.03 3.87
CA ARG A 184 0.79 -13.10 3.07
C ARG A 184 -0.48 -12.61 2.38
N PHE A 185 -0.71 -13.14 1.19
CA PHE A 185 -1.91 -12.84 0.41
C PHE A 185 -2.68 -14.13 0.25
N GLU A 186 -3.97 -14.09 0.56
CA GLU A 186 -4.87 -15.24 0.47
C GLU A 186 -6.20 -14.85 -0.22
N PRO A 187 -6.72 -15.73 -1.09
CA PRO A 187 -7.97 -15.47 -1.78
C PRO A 187 -9.18 -15.67 -0.85
N THR A 188 -10.22 -14.87 -1.08
CA THR A 188 -11.55 -15.07 -0.49
C THR A 188 -12.58 -15.39 -1.56
N GLU A 189 -13.54 -16.26 -1.19
CA GLU A 189 -14.75 -16.47 -1.98
C GLU A 189 -15.75 -15.35 -1.66
N GLY A 190 -16.32 -14.71 -2.68
CA GLY A 190 -17.23 -13.57 -2.53
C GLY A 190 -16.72 -12.28 -3.18
N GLY A 191 -17.37 -11.16 -2.85
CA GLY A 191 -17.10 -9.85 -3.44
C GLY A 191 -16.13 -8.99 -2.63
N ILE A 192 -16.09 -7.70 -2.99
CA ILE A 192 -15.21 -6.66 -2.41
C ILE A 192 -15.35 -6.55 -0.88
N CYS A 193 -16.52 -6.89 -0.35
CA CYS A 193 -16.85 -6.85 1.07
C CYS A 193 -16.02 -7.82 1.93
N THR A 194 -15.36 -8.80 1.29
CA THR A 194 -14.53 -9.80 1.96
C THR A 194 -13.09 -9.33 2.22
N ILE A 195 -12.70 -8.17 1.70
CA ILE A 195 -11.36 -7.61 1.84
C ILE A 195 -11.11 -7.27 3.32
N THR A 196 -10.10 -7.91 3.90
CA THR A 196 -9.71 -7.71 5.29
C THR A 196 -8.20 -7.89 5.47
N PHE A 197 -7.64 -7.23 6.48
CA PHE A 197 -6.27 -7.46 6.91
C PHE A 197 -6.25 -8.05 8.31
N ASP A 198 -5.76 -9.28 8.43
CA ASP A 198 -5.57 -9.95 9.70
C ASP A 198 -4.22 -9.59 10.31
N ASN A 199 -4.25 -8.62 11.23
CA ASN A 199 -3.08 -8.16 11.98
C ASN A 199 -2.40 -9.25 12.83
N LYS A 200 -3.07 -10.37 13.15
CA LYS A 200 -2.47 -11.45 13.96
C LYS A 200 -1.67 -12.40 13.09
N ASN A 201 -2.26 -12.81 11.96
CA ASN A 201 -1.64 -13.76 11.04
C ASN A 201 -0.84 -13.09 9.92
N ILE A 202 -0.91 -11.75 9.83
CA ILE A 202 -0.25 -10.92 8.82
C ILE A 202 -0.66 -11.40 7.41
N VAL A 203 -1.98 -11.45 7.20
CA VAL A 203 -2.60 -11.90 5.95
C VAL A 203 -3.51 -10.79 5.42
N LEU A 204 -3.31 -10.41 4.16
CA LEU A 204 -4.22 -9.58 3.40
C LEU A 204 -5.12 -10.50 2.56
N TYR A 205 -6.41 -10.50 2.87
CA TYR A 205 -7.42 -11.24 2.15
C TYR A 205 -7.99 -10.38 1.03
N LEU A 206 -8.02 -10.92 -0.18
CA LEU A 206 -8.54 -10.26 -1.38
C LEU A 206 -9.50 -11.21 -2.11
N PRO A 207 -10.62 -10.70 -2.67
CA PRO A 207 -11.55 -11.53 -3.42
C PRO A 207 -10.88 -12.06 -4.68
N THR A 208 -11.21 -13.29 -5.04
CA THR A 208 -10.78 -13.84 -6.32
C THR A 208 -11.46 -13.09 -7.48
N ILE A 209 -10.65 -12.57 -8.39
CA ILE A 209 -11.07 -11.84 -9.58
C ILE A 209 -10.61 -12.56 -10.86
N SER A 210 -11.49 -12.66 -11.85
CA SER A 210 -11.18 -13.17 -13.18
C SER A 210 -11.02 -12.01 -14.15
N LEU A 211 -9.90 -11.98 -14.89
CA LEU A 211 -9.59 -10.91 -15.84
C LEU A 211 -9.44 -11.47 -17.25
N ASP A 212 -10.22 -10.91 -18.17
CA ASP A 212 -10.26 -11.23 -19.59
C ASP A 212 -10.22 -9.94 -20.44
N VAL A 213 -10.29 -10.09 -21.76
CA VAL A 213 -10.24 -8.97 -22.72
C VAL A 213 -11.38 -7.96 -22.57
N ASN A 214 -12.48 -8.31 -21.90
CA ASN A 214 -13.63 -7.43 -21.68
C ASN A 214 -13.59 -6.75 -20.31
N SER A 215 -12.78 -7.25 -19.38
CA SER A 215 -12.79 -6.88 -17.97
C SER A 215 -12.52 -5.40 -17.74
N GLU A 216 -11.60 -4.78 -18.48
CA GLU A 216 -11.34 -3.35 -18.37
C GLU A 216 -12.60 -2.52 -18.69
N VAL A 217 -13.29 -2.87 -19.79
CA VAL A 217 -14.49 -2.17 -20.24
C VAL A 217 -15.62 -2.35 -19.22
N VAL A 218 -15.82 -3.57 -18.72
CA VAL A 218 -16.84 -3.88 -17.71
C VAL A 218 -16.56 -3.10 -16.42
N LEU A 219 -15.34 -3.16 -15.88
CA LEU A 219 -14.97 -2.44 -14.66
C LEU A 219 -15.15 -0.93 -14.82
N ARG A 220 -14.68 -0.33 -15.92
CA ARG A 220 -14.88 1.11 -16.17
C ARG A 220 -16.35 1.50 -16.26
N ASN A 221 -17.18 0.67 -16.89
CA ASN A 221 -18.63 0.92 -16.98
C ASN A 221 -19.31 0.81 -15.62
N LEU A 222 -18.95 -0.17 -14.80
CA LEU A 222 -19.49 -0.32 -13.45
C LEU A 222 -19.08 0.84 -12.55
N VAL A 223 -17.82 1.28 -12.63
CA VAL A 223 -17.34 2.42 -11.85
C VAL A 223 -17.98 3.73 -12.32
N ALA A 224 -18.15 3.93 -13.64
CA ALA A 224 -18.89 5.08 -14.16
C ALA A 224 -20.37 5.06 -13.72
N TYR A 225 -20.98 3.87 -13.68
CA TYR A 225 -22.34 3.71 -13.17
C TYR A 225 -22.44 4.08 -11.70
N GLU A 226 -21.51 3.58 -10.88
CA GLU A 226 -21.42 3.91 -9.45
C GLU A 226 -21.32 5.43 -9.24
N ALA A 227 -20.41 6.10 -9.95
CA ALA A 227 -20.23 7.55 -9.87
C ALA A 227 -21.45 8.37 -10.32
N CYS A 228 -22.29 7.84 -11.22
CA CYS A 228 -23.46 8.55 -11.75
C CYS A 228 -24.78 8.21 -11.03
N SER A 229 -24.90 7.01 -10.47
CA SER A 229 -26.18 6.48 -9.95
C SER A 229 -26.19 6.22 -8.45
N ALA A 230 -25.03 6.08 -7.79
CA ALA A 230 -25.00 5.77 -6.37
C ALA A 230 -25.24 7.04 -5.52
N SER A 231 -26.22 6.98 -4.61
CA SER A 231 -26.32 7.95 -3.49
C SER A 231 -25.47 7.53 -2.29
N GLY A 232 -24.60 6.54 -2.45
CA GLY A 232 -23.81 5.90 -1.39
C GLY A 232 -22.32 5.94 -1.68
N PRO A 233 -21.49 5.29 -0.85
CA PRO A 233 -20.04 5.30 -1.07
C PRO A 233 -19.67 4.62 -2.38
N LEU A 234 -18.59 5.10 -2.97
CA LEU A 234 -18.04 4.60 -4.22
C LEU A 234 -17.13 3.38 -3.93
N VAL A 235 -17.74 2.26 -3.53
CA VAL A 235 -17.08 1.02 -3.09
C VAL A 235 -16.24 0.40 -4.19
N LEU A 236 -16.79 0.29 -5.40
CA LEU A 236 -16.09 -0.28 -6.54
C LEU A 236 -14.96 0.63 -7.00
N ALA A 237 -15.18 1.94 -7.06
CA ALA A 237 -14.12 2.90 -7.36
C ALA A 237 -12.97 2.75 -6.35
N ARG A 238 -13.28 2.72 -5.04
CA ARG A 238 -12.26 2.55 -4.00
C ARG A 238 -11.51 1.23 -4.08
N TYR A 239 -12.20 0.15 -4.46
CA TYR A 239 -11.56 -1.13 -4.75
C TYR A 239 -10.59 -1.05 -5.94
N THR A 240 -11.00 -0.41 -7.04
CA THR A 240 -10.11 -0.26 -8.20
C THR A 240 -8.88 0.59 -7.87
N GLU A 241 -9.04 1.62 -7.03
CA GLU A 241 -7.91 2.41 -6.52
C GLU A 241 -6.98 1.57 -5.62
N LEU A 242 -7.53 0.69 -4.76
CA LEU A 242 -6.74 -0.22 -3.93
C LEU A 242 -5.92 -1.19 -4.79
N MET A 243 -6.55 -1.81 -5.78
CA MET A 243 -5.90 -2.76 -6.69
C MET A 243 -4.80 -2.08 -7.52
N ASN A 244 -5.07 -0.87 -8.05
CA ASN A 244 -4.04 -0.03 -8.70
C ASN A 244 -2.91 0.34 -7.74
N GLY A 245 -3.22 0.60 -6.46
CA GLY A 245 -2.19 0.97 -5.48
C GLY A 245 -1.25 -0.17 -5.10
N ILE A 246 -1.74 -1.42 -5.10
CA ILE A 246 -0.93 -2.59 -4.74
C ILE A 246 -0.28 -3.27 -5.95
N ILE A 247 -0.78 -3.07 -7.17
CA ILE A 247 -0.24 -3.65 -8.41
C ILE A 247 0.40 -2.55 -9.25
N ASP A 248 1.73 -2.43 -9.19
CA ASP A 248 2.48 -1.44 -9.99
C ASP A 248 3.18 -2.11 -11.19
N THR A 249 3.75 -3.30 -10.97
CA THR A 249 4.57 -4.01 -11.98
C THR A 249 4.00 -5.38 -12.39
N GLU A 250 4.54 -5.94 -13.48
CA GLU A 250 4.25 -7.32 -13.91
C GLU A 250 4.51 -8.33 -12.77
N GLU A 251 5.54 -8.12 -11.96
CA GLU A 251 5.84 -9.00 -10.82
C GLU A 251 4.76 -8.97 -9.73
N ASP A 252 4.16 -7.81 -9.47
CA ASP A 252 3.05 -7.68 -8.53
C ASP A 252 1.83 -8.46 -9.03
N ALA A 253 1.49 -8.29 -10.31
CA ALA A 253 0.40 -9.00 -10.96
C ALA A 253 0.62 -10.51 -10.95
N LYS A 254 1.80 -10.96 -11.39
CA LYS A 254 2.21 -12.37 -11.39
C LYS A 254 2.13 -12.98 -9.99
N PHE A 255 2.58 -12.27 -8.96
CA PHE A 255 2.49 -12.76 -7.59
C PHE A 255 1.03 -13.02 -7.16
N LEU A 256 0.11 -12.11 -7.47
CA LEU A 256 -1.31 -12.31 -7.18
C LEU A 256 -1.95 -13.43 -8.01
N CYS A 257 -1.50 -13.62 -9.25
CA CYS A 257 -1.88 -14.76 -10.10
C CYS A 257 -1.46 -16.08 -9.45
N GLU A 258 -0.20 -16.19 -9.00
CA GLU A 258 0.33 -17.37 -8.32
C GLU A 258 -0.42 -17.70 -7.01
N ARG A 259 -0.98 -16.68 -6.35
CA ARG A 259 -1.81 -16.84 -5.14
C ARG A 259 -3.27 -17.17 -5.41
N GLY A 260 -3.68 -17.26 -6.68
CA GLY A 260 -5.06 -17.52 -7.07
C GLY A 260 -6.04 -16.39 -6.74
N ILE A 261 -5.52 -15.19 -6.45
CA ILE A 261 -6.33 -13.99 -6.24
C ILE A 261 -6.75 -13.43 -7.59
N ILE A 262 -5.84 -13.41 -8.56
CA ILE A 262 -6.15 -13.04 -9.94
C ILE A 262 -6.13 -14.30 -10.81
N ARG A 263 -7.21 -14.53 -11.55
CA ARG A 263 -7.26 -15.52 -12.63
C ARG A 263 -7.04 -14.79 -13.94
N ASN A 264 -5.83 -14.93 -14.46
CA ASN A 264 -5.42 -14.25 -15.68
C ASN A 264 -5.86 -15.04 -16.93
N HIS A 265 -6.81 -14.46 -17.69
CA HIS A 265 -7.21 -14.91 -19.03
C HIS A 265 -6.79 -13.90 -20.13
N LEU A 266 -5.90 -12.97 -19.79
CA LEU A 266 -5.21 -12.07 -20.72
C LEU A 266 -3.95 -12.76 -21.29
N LYS A 267 -3.16 -12.05 -22.11
CA LYS A 267 -2.00 -12.66 -22.78
C LYS A 267 -0.75 -12.72 -21.89
N SER A 268 -0.64 -11.83 -20.91
CA SER A 268 0.51 -11.75 -20.00
C SER A 268 0.10 -11.18 -18.63
N ASP A 269 0.98 -11.32 -17.64
CA ASP A 269 0.81 -10.66 -16.34
C ASP A 269 1.08 -9.14 -16.45
N GLU A 270 1.83 -8.70 -17.46
CA GLU A 270 2.01 -7.28 -17.79
C GLU A 270 0.69 -6.61 -18.20
N GLU A 271 -0.13 -7.27 -19.04
CA GLU A 271 -1.47 -6.77 -19.41
C GLU A 271 -2.39 -6.64 -18.18
N VAL A 272 -2.22 -7.47 -17.15
CA VAL A 272 -2.96 -7.35 -15.88
C VAL A 272 -2.53 -6.08 -15.13
N ALA A 273 -1.21 -5.84 -15.00
CA ALA A 273 -0.70 -4.64 -14.34
C ALA A 273 -1.16 -3.37 -15.08
N ASP A 274 -1.05 -3.36 -16.41
CA ASP A 274 -1.49 -2.25 -17.26
C ASP A 274 -2.99 -1.95 -17.13
N LEU A 275 -3.83 -2.99 -17.04
CA LEU A 275 -5.27 -2.84 -16.81
C LEU A 275 -5.53 -2.06 -15.52
N TRP A 276 -4.94 -2.49 -14.40
CA TRP A 276 -5.14 -1.83 -13.11
C TRP A 276 -4.56 -0.42 -13.08
N ASN A 277 -3.35 -0.23 -13.60
CA ASN A 277 -2.69 1.08 -13.75
C ASN A 277 -3.50 2.04 -14.66
N GLY A 278 -4.27 1.49 -15.60
CA GLY A 278 -5.19 2.24 -16.43
C GLY A 278 -6.44 2.74 -15.72
N MET A 279 -6.88 2.10 -14.63
CA MET A 279 -8.15 2.39 -13.97
C MET A 279 -8.17 3.72 -13.20
N SER A 280 -7.03 4.14 -12.65
CA SER A 280 -6.91 5.33 -11.80
C SER A 280 -7.10 6.67 -12.53
N LYS A 281 -7.04 6.71 -13.86
CA LYS A 281 -6.98 7.96 -14.65
C LYS A 281 -8.25 8.83 -14.64
N SER A 282 -9.36 8.37 -14.09
CA SER A 282 -10.68 9.00 -14.33
C SER A 282 -11.46 9.46 -13.10
N ILE A 283 -10.96 9.30 -11.86
CA ILE A 283 -11.78 9.45 -10.65
C ILE A 283 -10.99 10.11 -9.52
N ARG A 284 -11.64 11.03 -8.79
CA ARG A 284 -11.09 11.62 -7.55
C ARG A 284 -11.06 10.56 -6.45
N LEU A 285 -10.02 10.53 -5.63
CA LEU A 285 -9.93 9.61 -4.50
C LEU A 285 -11.22 9.58 -3.69
N THR A 286 -11.72 8.37 -3.51
CA THR A 286 -12.94 8.09 -2.78
C THR A 286 -12.62 7.63 -1.36
N LYS A 287 -13.58 7.72 -0.44
CA LYS A 287 -13.43 7.22 0.94
C LYS A 287 -14.51 6.19 1.22
N VAL A 288 -14.09 5.03 1.70
CA VAL A 288 -14.95 3.91 2.03
C VAL A 288 -14.40 3.28 3.30
N ALA A 289 -15.11 3.48 4.42
CA ALA A 289 -14.60 3.26 5.76
C ALA A 289 -13.92 1.88 5.97
N PHE A 290 -14.49 0.80 5.44
CA PHE A 290 -13.92 -0.54 5.62
C PHE A 290 -12.64 -0.76 4.80
N LEU A 291 -12.60 -0.30 3.55
CA LEU A 291 -11.38 -0.38 2.71
C LEU A 291 -10.30 0.57 3.24
N ASP A 292 -10.68 1.77 3.68
CA ASP A 292 -9.77 2.74 4.27
C ASP A 292 -9.13 2.20 5.55
N LYS A 293 -9.91 1.50 6.38
CA LYS A 293 -9.38 0.80 7.55
C LYS A 293 -8.38 -0.27 7.17
N VAL A 294 -8.66 -1.08 6.14
CA VAL A 294 -7.72 -2.10 5.65
C VAL A 294 -6.42 -1.46 5.16
N ILE A 295 -6.52 -0.38 4.37
CA ILE A 295 -5.35 0.38 3.88
C ILE A 295 -4.55 0.96 5.04
N GLU A 296 -5.21 1.52 6.05
CA GLU A 296 -4.57 2.05 7.25
C GLU A 296 -3.85 0.95 8.04
N ASP A 297 -4.50 -0.19 8.27
CA ASP A 297 -3.92 -1.31 9.02
C ASP A 297 -2.69 -1.90 8.29
N VAL A 298 -2.77 -2.07 6.96
CA VAL A 298 -1.63 -2.52 6.13
C VAL A 298 -0.47 -1.51 6.20
N ASN A 299 -0.76 -0.22 6.06
CA ASN A 299 0.24 0.84 6.14
C ASN A 299 0.89 0.92 7.52
N LYS A 300 0.11 0.77 8.58
CA LYS A 300 0.59 0.77 9.96
C LYS A 300 1.53 -0.40 10.21
N TYR A 301 1.19 -1.60 9.74
CA TYR A 301 2.08 -2.76 9.81
C TYR A 301 3.37 -2.52 9.03
N HIS A 302 3.28 -2.10 7.77
CA HIS A 302 4.45 -1.88 6.91
C HIS A 302 5.39 -0.79 7.45
N SER A 303 4.82 0.35 7.89
CA SER A 303 5.60 1.47 8.46
C SER A 303 6.19 1.16 9.84
N GLY A 304 5.54 0.30 10.63
CA GLY A 304 6.02 -0.16 11.92
C GLY A 304 7.25 -1.07 11.83
N MET A 305 7.54 -1.65 10.65
CA MET A 305 8.67 -2.54 10.51
C MET A 305 10.02 -1.81 10.58
N TRP A 306 10.88 -2.31 11.47
CA TRP A 306 12.24 -1.81 11.66
C TRP A 306 13.07 -1.78 10.38
N LYS A 307 12.90 -2.73 9.44
CA LYS A 307 13.62 -2.71 8.16
C LYS A 307 13.21 -1.53 7.26
N VAL A 308 11.93 -1.17 7.25
CA VAL A 308 11.43 -0.01 6.47
C VAL A 308 11.88 1.28 7.13
N LYS A 309 11.81 1.37 8.47
CA LYS A 309 12.35 2.50 9.24
C LYS A 309 13.87 2.67 9.02
N CYS A 310 14.66 1.60 9.18
CA CYS A 310 16.10 1.59 8.92
C CYS A 310 16.43 1.95 7.47
N GLY A 311 15.68 1.45 6.49
CA GLY A 311 15.90 1.78 5.07
C GLY A 311 15.69 3.27 4.79
N LYS A 312 14.59 3.85 5.31
CA LYS A 312 14.33 5.30 5.22
C LYS A 312 15.42 6.11 5.93
N TYR A 313 15.83 5.68 7.12
CA TYR A 313 16.87 6.34 7.90
C TYR A 313 18.25 6.26 7.22
N MET A 314 18.63 5.08 6.73
CA MET A 314 19.88 4.85 5.99
C MET A 314 19.93 5.73 4.74
N LYS A 315 18.82 5.82 3.98
CA LYS A 315 18.72 6.68 2.81
C LYS A 315 18.84 8.17 3.15
N LYS A 316 18.21 8.60 4.25
CA LYS A 316 18.19 10.01 4.66
C LYS A 316 19.53 10.47 5.26
N TYR A 317 20.09 9.69 6.19
CA TYR A 317 21.25 10.10 6.97
C TYR A 317 22.57 9.54 6.42
N VAL A 318 22.63 8.24 6.13
CA VAL A 318 23.91 7.62 5.73
C VAL A 318 24.25 7.90 4.27
N PHE A 319 23.28 7.76 3.35
CA PHE A 319 23.49 8.12 1.95
C PHE A 319 23.52 9.65 1.74
N GLY A 320 22.68 10.39 2.46
CA GLY A 320 22.70 11.86 2.44
C GLY A 320 24.05 12.44 2.90
N SER A 321 24.64 11.86 3.94
CA SER A 321 25.94 12.30 4.47
C SER A 321 27.13 11.44 3.98
N TRP A 322 26.96 10.66 2.92
CA TRP A 322 27.99 9.75 2.40
C TRP A 322 29.32 10.45 2.11
N ARG A 323 29.27 11.69 1.60
CA ARG A 323 30.47 12.51 1.34
C ARG A 323 31.25 12.85 2.61
N LEU A 324 30.55 13.20 3.69
CA LEU A 324 31.18 13.47 4.99
C LEU A 324 31.78 12.19 5.59
N LEU A 325 31.08 11.06 5.43
CA LEU A 325 31.57 9.76 5.88
C LEU A 325 32.86 9.37 5.15
N THR A 326 32.93 9.56 3.82
CA THR A 326 34.15 9.30 3.05
C THR A 326 35.32 10.21 3.44
N PHE A 327 35.04 11.47 3.75
CA PHE A 327 36.06 12.41 4.22
C PHE A 327 36.60 12.02 5.60
N LEU A 328 35.73 11.65 6.53
CA LEU A 328 36.10 11.17 7.85
C LEU A 328 36.93 9.87 7.78
N ALA A 329 36.53 8.94 6.90
CA ALA A 329 37.29 7.72 6.64
C ALA A 329 38.71 8.01 6.10
N ALA A 330 38.85 9.00 5.21
CA ALA A 330 40.16 9.41 4.70
C ALA A 330 41.06 10.01 5.80
N ILE A 331 40.50 10.85 6.67
CA ILE A 331 41.23 11.40 7.83
C ILE A 331 41.69 10.27 8.77
N LEU A 332 40.80 9.33 9.09
CA LEU A 332 41.14 8.19 9.93
C LEU A 332 42.25 7.33 9.32
N MET A 333 42.19 7.07 8.01
CA MET A 333 43.26 6.36 7.29
C MET A 333 44.59 7.11 7.36
N LEU A 334 44.59 8.43 7.19
CA LEU A 334 45.80 9.26 7.32
C LEU A 334 46.39 9.20 8.74
N LEU A 335 45.55 9.29 9.77
CA LEU A 335 45.99 9.16 11.16
C LEU A 335 46.56 7.75 11.44
N PHE A 336 45.94 6.72 10.88
CA PHE A 336 46.43 5.34 11.03
C PHE A 336 47.79 5.16 10.37
N MET A 337 47.98 5.71 9.16
CA MET A 337 49.27 5.71 8.46
C MET A 337 50.33 6.52 9.22
N ALA A 338 49.96 7.67 9.78
CA ALA A 338 50.87 8.48 10.59
C ALA A 338 51.29 7.73 11.87
N LEU A 339 50.37 7.06 12.56
CA LEU A 339 50.72 6.25 13.74
C LEU A 339 51.59 5.07 13.36
N GLN A 340 51.30 4.40 12.24
CA GLN A 340 52.13 3.30 11.73
C GLN A 340 53.55 3.78 11.43
N ALA A 341 53.71 4.90 10.74
CA ALA A 341 55.01 5.50 10.44
C ALA A 341 55.75 5.90 11.72
N PHE A 342 55.05 6.55 12.66
CA PHE A 342 55.61 6.90 13.97
C PHE A 342 56.09 5.65 14.73
N CYS A 343 55.27 4.60 14.79
CA CYS A 343 55.61 3.38 15.50
C CYS A 343 56.71 2.55 14.83
N SER A 344 56.88 2.69 13.51
CA SER A 344 58.03 2.13 12.78
C SER A 344 59.34 2.85 13.11
N VAL A 345 59.31 4.16 13.39
CA VAL A 345 60.51 4.95 13.70
C VAL A 345 60.89 4.82 15.17
N TYR A 346 59.92 4.86 16.08
CA TYR A 346 60.17 4.88 17.52
C TYR A 346 60.03 3.52 18.21
N ASN A 347 59.89 2.42 17.44
CA ASN A 347 59.70 1.05 17.92
C ASN A 347 58.65 0.96 19.06
N CYS A 348 57.38 1.07 18.69
CA CYS A 348 56.23 0.89 19.62
C CYS A 348 56.05 -0.57 20.07
N ALA A 349 57.09 -1.24 20.59
CA ALA A 349 56.99 -2.62 21.11
C ALA A 349 56.25 -2.73 22.46
N ARG A 350 55.70 -1.62 22.99
CA ARG A 350 55.19 -1.56 24.37
C ARG A 350 53.73 -1.14 24.55
N LEU A 351 52.98 -0.90 23.47
CA LEU A 351 51.58 -0.44 23.55
C LEU A 351 50.54 -1.57 23.37
N VAL A 352 50.95 -2.79 23.04
CA VAL A 352 50.07 -3.97 23.04
C VAL A 352 50.75 -5.10 23.82
N PRO A 353 50.37 -5.36 25.07
CA PRO A 353 50.82 -6.56 25.77
C PRO A 353 50.11 -7.76 25.14
N ILE A 354 50.76 -8.39 24.16
CA ILE A 354 50.41 -9.76 23.76
C ILE A 354 50.86 -10.65 24.92
N LYS A 355 49.92 -11.06 25.77
CA LYS A 355 50.16 -12.18 26.68
C LYS A 355 50.32 -13.41 25.81
N ASN A 356 51.57 -13.85 25.64
CA ASN A 356 51.85 -15.21 25.17
C ASN A 356 51.29 -16.17 26.23
N LEU A 357 50.36 -17.04 25.83
CA LEU A 357 50.05 -18.25 26.58
C LEU A 357 51.14 -19.26 26.25
N ASP A 358 52.01 -19.53 27.21
CA ASP A 358 52.69 -20.82 27.36
C ASP A 358 51.98 -21.64 28.43
#